data_AF-A0A4V2A0C8-F1
#
_entry.id   AF-A0A4V2A0C8-F1
#
_cell.length_a   1.000
_cell.length_b   1.000
_cell.length_c   1.000
_cell.angle_alpha   90.00
_cell.angle_beta   90.00
_cell.angle_gamma   90.00
#
_symmetry.space_group_name_H-M   'P 1'
#
loop_
_entity.id
_entity.type
_entity.pdbx_description
1 polymer ?
#
loop_
_entity_poly.entity_id
_entity_poly.type
_entity_poly.pdbx_seq_one_letter_code
_entity_poly.pdbx_strand_id
1 'polypeptide(L)'
;MKRREFVEMLALAGGVAALPRAAFAGERVIALDYDAARTGATIPRDYVGLSFERAQLSNPGYFSADNRTFVRLIRGLSPSGSIRLGGSSGEHTAYIGDRSVPPAFEIHGPEHNKLNRQGLNVSIRALQNLRGFLDATGWSCLYGLNMAHATPEEAAREAEDVQR
;
A
#
# COMPACT_ATOMS: atom_id res chain seq x y z
N MET A 1 -67.74 -36.10 -31.91
CA MET A 1 -66.35 -35.86 -31.46
C MET A 1 -65.72 -37.19 -31.08
N LYS A 2 -64.63 -37.60 -31.73
CA LYS A 2 -64.01 -38.92 -31.49
C LYS A 2 -63.12 -38.84 -30.25
N ARG A 3 -63.30 -39.77 -29.30
CA ARG A 3 -62.54 -39.84 -28.03
C ARG A 3 -61.02 -39.75 -28.20
N ARG A 4 -60.48 -40.24 -29.32
CA ARG A 4 -59.04 -40.17 -29.64
C ARG A 4 -58.55 -38.74 -29.91
N GLU A 5 -59.29 -37.97 -30.68
CA GLU A 5 -58.93 -36.58 -31.02
C GLU A 5 -58.92 -35.68 -29.77
N PHE A 6 -59.83 -35.93 -28.83
CA PHE A 6 -59.88 -35.17 -27.57
C PHE A 6 -58.69 -35.48 -26.63
N VAL A 7 -58.26 -36.75 -26.58
CA VAL A 7 -57.10 -37.17 -25.76
C VAL A 7 -55.79 -36.68 -26.37
N GLU A 8 -55.66 -36.69 -27.69
CA GLU A 8 -54.49 -36.11 -28.39
C GLU A 8 -54.38 -34.60 -28.16
N MET A 9 -55.51 -33.89 -28.22
CA MET A 9 -55.55 -32.44 -27.97
C MET A 9 -55.19 -32.10 -26.51
N LEU A 10 -55.64 -32.90 -25.53
CA LEU A 10 -55.28 -32.74 -24.11
C LEU A 10 -53.79 -33.04 -23.85
N ALA A 11 -53.21 -34.04 -24.53
CA ALA A 11 -51.79 -34.36 -24.41
C ALA A 11 -50.89 -33.24 -24.97
N LEU A 12 -51.29 -32.62 -26.08
CA LEU A 12 -50.61 -31.46 -26.67
C LEU A 12 -50.73 -30.20 -25.78
N ALA A 13 -51.91 -29.95 -25.20
CA ALA A 13 -52.11 -28.81 -24.30
C ALA A 13 -51.34 -28.93 -22.98
N GLY A 14 -51.22 -30.15 -22.42
CA GLY A 14 -50.47 -30.41 -21.19
C GLY A 14 -48.95 -30.30 -21.37
N GLY A 15 -48.42 -30.68 -22.54
CA GLY A 15 -46.98 -30.62 -22.83
C GLY A 15 -46.42 -29.20 -22.89
N VAL A 16 -47.19 -28.23 -23.37
CA VAL A 16 -46.76 -26.82 -23.47
C VAL A 16 -46.77 -26.13 -22.10
N ALA A 17 -47.66 -26.52 -21.19
CA ALA A 17 -47.75 -25.95 -19.84
C ALA A 17 -46.69 -26.50 -18.86
N ALA A 18 -46.11 -27.67 -19.16
CA ALA A 18 -45.07 -28.32 -18.36
C ALA A 18 -43.64 -27.98 -18.80
N LEU A 19 -43.47 -27.20 -19.88
CA LEU A 19 -42.15 -26.68 -20.22
C LEU A 19 -41.73 -25.71 -19.10
N PRO A 20 -40.61 -25.97 -18.41
CA PRO A 20 -40.09 -25.01 -17.45
C PRO A 20 -39.87 -23.71 -18.21
N ARG A 21 -40.56 -22.64 -17.80
CA ARG A 21 -40.12 -21.27 -18.11
C ARG A 21 -38.77 -21.14 -17.43
N ALA A 22 -37.72 -21.57 -18.11
CA ALA A 22 -36.36 -21.18 -17.81
C ALA A 22 -36.35 -19.67 -18.03
N ALA A 23 -36.63 -18.92 -16.97
CA ALA A 23 -36.20 -17.55 -16.87
C ALA A 23 -34.67 -17.64 -16.93
N PHE A 24 -34.12 -17.52 -18.14
CA PHE A 24 -32.72 -17.20 -18.28
C PHE A 24 -32.55 -15.87 -17.55
N ALA A 25 -32.02 -15.94 -16.33
CA ALA A 25 -31.36 -14.79 -15.75
C ALA A 25 -30.23 -14.48 -16.72
N GLY A 26 -30.50 -13.60 -17.69
CA GLY A 26 -29.53 -13.20 -18.68
C GLY A 26 -28.40 -12.55 -17.89
N GLU A 27 -27.27 -13.24 -17.81
CA GLU A 27 -26.04 -12.66 -17.30
C GLU A 27 -25.82 -11.36 -18.06
N ARG A 28 -25.66 -10.25 -17.34
CA ARG A 28 -25.35 -8.97 -18.00
C ARG A 28 -23.99 -9.11 -18.65
N VAL A 29 -23.98 -9.34 -19.95
CA VAL A 29 -22.75 -9.34 -20.75
C VAL A 29 -22.34 -7.89 -20.95
N ILE A 30 -21.16 -7.53 -20.44
CA ILE A 30 -20.50 -6.25 -20.74
C ILE A 30 -19.46 -6.53 -21.82
N ALA A 31 -19.57 -5.83 -22.95
CA ALA A 31 -18.54 -5.86 -23.99
C ALA A 31 -17.40 -4.90 -23.59
N LEU A 32 -16.16 -5.39 -23.64
CA LEU A 32 -14.95 -4.60 -23.43
C LEU A 32 -14.16 -4.58 -24.74
N ASP A 33 -14.16 -3.44 -25.43
CA ASP A 33 -13.36 -3.24 -26.64
C ASP A 33 -12.00 -2.65 -26.30
N TYR A 34 -10.94 -3.22 -26.89
CA TYR A 34 -9.56 -2.74 -26.76
C TYR A 34 -9.06 -2.20 -28.10
N ASP A 35 -8.63 -0.94 -28.11
CA ASP A 35 -8.04 -0.26 -29.25
C ASP A 35 -6.57 0.09 -28.94
N ALA A 36 -5.63 -0.67 -29.51
CA ALA A 36 -4.20 -0.49 -29.27
C ALA A 36 -3.66 0.86 -29.76
N ALA A 37 -4.34 1.55 -30.68
CA ALA A 37 -3.96 2.88 -31.13
C ALA A 37 -4.40 3.97 -30.15
N ARG A 38 -5.31 3.66 -29.22
CA ARG A 38 -5.82 4.59 -28.20
C ARG A 38 -5.01 4.47 -26.91
N THR A 39 -3.84 5.08 -26.90
CA THR A 39 -2.95 5.07 -25.74
C THR A 39 -3.35 6.09 -24.67
N GLY A 40 -3.34 5.68 -23.40
CA GLY A 40 -3.48 6.58 -22.24
C GLY A 40 -2.14 7.11 -21.73
N ALA A 41 -2.11 7.57 -20.47
CA ALA A 41 -0.88 7.97 -19.81
C ALA A 41 0.09 6.78 -19.63
N THR A 42 1.38 7.03 -19.75
CA THR A 42 2.41 6.04 -19.42
C THR A 42 2.51 5.92 -17.90
N ILE A 43 2.36 4.71 -17.36
CA ILE A 43 2.53 4.45 -15.94
C ILE A 43 4.04 4.42 -15.63
N PRO A 44 4.55 5.27 -14.72
CA PRO A 44 5.96 5.26 -14.32
C PRO A 44 6.38 3.93 -13.68
N ARG A 45 7.66 3.58 -13.82
CA ARG A 45 8.20 2.31 -13.25
C ARG A 45 8.17 2.28 -11.72
N ASP A 46 8.21 3.43 -11.09
CA ASP A 46 8.22 3.65 -9.64
C ASP A 46 6.83 4.07 -9.10
N TYR A 47 5.76 3.80 -9.85
CA TYR A 47 4.39 4.17 -9.48
C TYR A 47 3.93 3.53 -8.16
N VAL A 48 4.40 2.33 -7.85
CA VAL A 48 4.05 1.63 -6.60
C VAL A 48 4.75 2.27 -5.42
N GLY A 49 4.01 2.49 -4.33
CA GLY A 49 4.60 3.00 -3.10
C GLY A 49 3.89 2.55 -1.84
N LEU A 50 4.58 2.68 -0.71
CA LEU A 50 4.07 2.43 0.62
C LEU A 50 4.34 3.65 1.52
N SER A 51 3.44 3.92 2.45
CA SER A 51 3.61 4.96 3.46
C SER A 51 3.76 4.34 4.84
N PHE A 52 4.72 4.84 5.62
CA PHE A 52 4.93 4.47 7.01
C PHE A 52 4.99 5.71 7.90
N GLU A 53 4.69 5.49 9.17
CA GLU A 53 4.93 6.48 10.22
C GLU A 53 6.44 6.71 10.39
N ARG A 54 6.84 7.98 10.44
CA ARG A 54 8.25 8.39 10.61
C ARG A 54 8.80 7.92 11.95
N ALA A 55 7.96 7.78 12.98
CA ALA A 55 8.34 7.19 14.26
C ALA A 55 9.04 5.82 14.12
N GLN A 56 8.77 5.08 13.05
CA GLN A 56 9.40 3.79 12.80
C GLN A 56 10.94 3.88 12.68
N LEU A 57 11.51 5.06 12.37
CA LEU A 57 12.94 5.34 12.39
C LEU A 57 13.56 5.35 13.80
N SER A 58 12.76 5.44 14.86
CA SER A 58 13.24 5.30 16.24
C SER A 58 13.83 3.91 16.52
N ASN A 59 13.53 2.93 15.66
CA ASN A 59 14.19 1.63 15.61
C ASN A 59 15.08 1.53 14.36
N PRO A 60 16.40 1.73 14.48
CA PRO A 60 17.34 1.64 13.35
C PRO A 60 17.38 0.26 12.68
N GLY A 61 16.88 -0.80 13.32
CA GLY A 61 16.83 -2.14 12.75
C GLY A 61 15.65 -2.37 11.78
N TYR A 62 14.66 -1.48 11.76
CA TYR A 62 13.44 -1.70 10.96
C TYR A 62 13.69 -1.50 9.47
N PHE A 63 14.05 -0.28 9.07
CA PHE A 63 14.52 0.06 7.72
C PHE A 63 16.02 -0.16 7.64
N SER A 64 16.46 -1.41 7.70
CA SER A 64 17.86 -1.79 7.55
C SER A 64 17.99 -2.82 6.45
N ALA A 65 19.09 -2.76 5.68
CA ALA A 65 19.44 -3.80 4.72
C ALA A 65 19.44 -5.20 5.36
N ASP A 66 19.81 -5.31 6.64
CA ASP A 66 19.85 -6.57 7.39
C ASP A 66 18.46 -7.14 7.70
N ASN A 67 17.40 -6.34 7.58
CA ASN A 67 16.03 -6.83 7.62
C ASN A 67 15.68 -7.52 6.28
N ARG A 68 16.34 -8.65 6.01
CA ARG A 68 16.25 -9.39 4.74
C ARG A 68 14.83 -9.83 4.40
N THR A 69 14.03 -10.14 5.41
CA THR A 69 12.62 -10.48 5.23
C THR A 69 11.85 -9.29 4.65
N PHE A 70 12.03 -8.09 5.22
CA PHE A 70 11.33 -6.91 4.74
C PHE A 70 11.82 -6.47 3.36
N VAL A 71 13.14 -6.51 3.12
CA VAL A 71 13.72 -6.27 1.78
C VAL A 71 13.09 -7.18 0.73
N ARG A 72 12.95 -8.49 1.03
CA ARG A 72 12.33 -9.45 0.11
C ARG A 72 10.85 -9.14 -0.15
N LEU A 73 10.10 -8.73 0.87
CA LEU A 73 8.69 -8.36 0.71
C LEU A 73 8.54 -7.14 -0.21
N ILE A 74 9.34 -6.08 0.01
CA ILE A 74 9.31 -4.88 -0.83
C ILE A 74 9.65 -5.21 -2.29
N ARG A 75 10.72 -5.99 -2.52
CA ARG A 75 11.10 -6.44 -3.88
C ARG A 75 10.06 -7.33 -4.54
N GLY A 76 9.25 -8.04 -3.76
CA GLY A 76 8.15 -8.85 -4.25
C GLY A 76 6.95 -8.03 -4.75
N LEU A 77 6.81 -6.78 -4.30
CA LEU A 77 5.76 -5.88 -4.78
C LEU A 77 6.13 -5.27 -6.14
N SER A 78 7.35 -4.80 -6.29
CA SER A 78 7.86 -4.19 -7.52
C SER A 78 9.39 -4.10 -7.50
N PRO A 79 10.08 -4.20 -8.65
CA PRO A 79 11.51 -3.91 -8.74
C PRO A 79 11.87 -2.44 -8.43
N SER A 80 10.90 -1.53 -8.53
CA SER A 80 11.06 -0.10 -8.21
C SER A 80 9.79 0.49 -7.61
N GLY A 81 9.95 1.47 -6.74
CA GLY A 81 8.85 2.13 -6.06
C GLY A 81 9.35 3.21 -5.10
N SER A 82 8.43 3.74 -4.30
CA SER A 82 8.75 4.79 -3.32
C SER A 82 8.22 4.46 -1.92
N ILE A 83 9.04 4.70 -0.90
CA ILE A 83 8.63 4.68 0.50
C ILE A 83 8.44 6.12 0.98
N ARG A 84 7.24 6.43 1.45
CA ARG A 84 6.98 7.70 2.13
C ARG A 84 7.11 7.52 3.63
N LEU A 85 7.95 8.34 4.27
CA LEU A 85 8.08 8.40 5.73
C LEU A 85 7.49 9.71 6.24
N GLY A 86 6.47 9.63 7.09
CA GLY A 86 5.79 10.81 7.62
C GLY A 86 4.69 10.43 8.58
N GLY A 87 3.45 10.75 8.22
CA GLY A 87 2.28 10.48 9.06
C GLY A 87 2.19 11.44 10.24
N SER A 88 1.21 11.24 11.12
CA SER A 88 1.01 12.08 12.31
C SER A 88 2.15 11.96 13.31
N SER A 89 2.92 10.87 13.27
CA SER A 89 4.11 10.76 14.11
C SER A 89 5.24 11.69 13.68
N GLY A 90 5.25 12.15 12.43
CA GLY A 90 6.33 12.99 11.88
C GLY A 90 6.53 14.30 12.63
N GLU A 91 5.46 14.87 13.18
CA GLU A 91 5.51 16.10 13.99
C GLU A 91 6.04 15.86 15.41
N HIS A 92 6.09 14.61 15.86
CA HIS A 92 6.55 14.22 17.20
C HIS A 92 7.90 13.50 17.20
N THR A 93 8.48 13.25 16.03
CA THR A 93 9.78 12.59 15.92
C THR A 93 10.87 13.65 15.97
N ALA A 94 11.72 13.61 16.99
CA ALA A 94 12.81 14.58 17.17
C ALA A 94 14.09 14.12 16.44
N TYR A 95 14.73 15.01 15.69
CA TYR A 95 16.04 14.72 15.12
C TYR A 95 17.11 14.81 16.21
N ILE A 96 17.91 13.75 16.38
CA ILE A 96 18.90 13.65 17.46
C ILE A 96 20.36 13.59 16.99
N GLY A 97 20.61 13.59 15.68
CA GLY A 97 21.96 13.50 15.11
C GLY A 97 22.65 12.18 15.44
N ASP A 98 23.92 12.24 15.83
CA ASP A 98 24.73 11.05 16.19
C ASP A 98 24.39 10.46 17.56
N ARG A 99 23.47 11.07 18.31
CA ARG A 99 23.04 10.53 19.61
C ARG A 99 22.37 9.18 19.38
N SER A 100 22.70 8.23 20.25
CA SER A 100 22.04 6.92 20.28
C SER A 100 21.12 6.84 21.49
N VAL A 101 19.86 6.55 21.24
CA VAL A 101 18.86 6.22 22.26
C VAL A 101 18.51 4.75 22.08
N PRO A 102 18.34 3.96 23.15
CA PRO A 102 17.85 2.59 23.03
C PRO A 102 16.57 2.58 22.17
N PRO A 103 16.47 1.69 21.17
CA PRO A 103 15.34 1.68 20.28
C PRO A 103 14.06 1.47 21.09
N ALA A 104 13.02 2.23 20.79
CA ALA A 104 11.70 1.90 21.30
C ALA A 104 11.37 0.46 20.86
N PHE A 105 10.95 -0.39 21.80
CA PHE A 105 10.57 -1.78 21.50
C PHE A 105 9.31 -1.87 20.63
N GLU A 106 8.64 -0.74 20.38
CA GLU A 106 7.35 -0.72 19.72
C GLU A 106 7.49 -0.57 18.19
N ILE A 107 6.82 -1.47 17.46
CA ILE A 107 6.57 -1.28 16.04
C ILE A 107 5.51 -0.18 15.90
N HIS A 108 5.84 0.88 15.18
CA HIS A 108 4.94 2.00 14.93
C HIS A 108 4.05 1.67 13.72
N GLY A 109 2.95 0.95 13.97
CA GLY A 109 1.89 0.75 12.98
C GLY A 109 1.10 2.06 12.70
N PRO A 110 0.16 2.07 11.74
CA PRO A 110 -0.66 3.24 11.41
C PRO A 110 -1.33 3.81 12.65
N GLU A 111 -1.06 5.08 12.98
CA GLU A 111 -1.49 5.69 14.23
C GLU A 111 -3.01 5.85 14.27
N HIS A 112 -3.67 5.25 15.28
CA HIS A 112 -5.10 5.46 15.53
C HIS A 112 -5.42 6.16 16.85
N ASN A 113 -4.51 6.18 17.84
CA ASN A 113 -4.70 6.93 19.10
C ASN A 113 -3.55 6.77 20.12
N LYS A 114 -2.27 6.72 19.68
CA LYS A 114 -1.18 6.49 20.66
C LYS A 114 -0.87 7.80 21.40
N LEU A 115 -1.45 7.92 22.61
CA LEU A 115 -1.25 9.06 23.52
C LEU A 115 0.21 9.21 23.99
N ASN A 116 1.02 8.16 23.92
CA ASN A 116 2.43 8.23 24.28
C ASN A 116 3.30 8.48 23.05
N ARG A 117 3.63 9.75 22.82
CA ARG A 117 4.51 10.23 21.74
C ARG A 117 5.90 10.62 22.24
N GLN A 118 6.25 10.22 23.47
CA GLN A 118 7.54 10.54 24.08
C GLN A 118 8.65 9.61 23.56
N GLY A 119 9.86 10.16 23.41
CA GLY A 119 11.06 9.38 23.05
C GLY A 119 11.19 8.99 21.57
N LEU A 120 10.25 9.42 20.72
CA LEU A 120 10.33 9.21 19.27
C LEU A 120 11.45 10.06 18.68
N ASN A 121 12.35 9.42 17.93
CA ASN A 121 13.54 10.10 17.45
C ASN A 121 14.01 9.57 16.08
N VAL A 122 14.78 10.40 15.39
CA VAL A 122 15.56 10.03 14.20
C VAL A 122 17.03 10.30 14.49
N SER A 123 17.86 9.28 14.36
CA SER A 123 19.32 9.39 14.48
C SER A 123 19.98 9.23 13.11
N ILE A 124 21.22 9.70 12.98
CA ILE A 124 22.06 9.49 11.78
C ILE A 124 22.19 8.00 11.46
N ARG A 125 22.33 7.15 12.49
CA ARG A 125 22.37 5.69 12.32
C ARG A 125 21.10 5.14 11.66
N ALA A 126 19.92 5.64 12.03
CA ALA A 126 18.66 5.23 11.41
C ALA A 126 18.61 5.66 9.93
N LEU A 127 19.09 6.85 9.61
CA LEU A 127 19.16 7.36 8.23
C LEU A 127 20.15 6.56 7.37
N GLN A 128 21.33 6.22 7.89
CA GLN A 128 22.31 5.37 7.21
C GLN A 128 21.76 3.96 6.95
N ASN A 129 21.05 3.38 7.91
CA ASN A 129 20.41 2.09 7.73
C ASN A 129 19.28 2.17 6.68
N LEU A 130 18.49 3.25 6.70
CA LEU A 130 17.46 3.52 5.71
C LEU A 130 18.06 3.60 4.30
N ARG A 131 19.18 4.31 4.12
CA ARG A 131 19.92 4.35 2.84
C ARG A 131 20.25 2.93 2.36
N GLY A 132 20.86 2.12 3.22
CA GLY A 132 21.20 0.73 2.88
C GLY A 132 19.97 -0.13 2.56
N PHE A 133 18.85 0.10 3.24
CA PHE A 133 17.58 -0.57 2.94
C PHE A 133 17.02 -0.18 1.56
N LEU A 134 17.06 1.11 1.23
CA LEU A 134 16.65 1.63 -0.08
C LEU A 134 17.53 1.07 -1.20
N ASP A 135 18.85 1.00 -0.98
CA ASP A 135 19.79 0.33 -1.89
C ASP A 135 19.46 -1.14 -2.10
N ALA A 136 19.17 -1.87 -1.02
CA ALA A 136 18.88 -3.29 -1.08
C ALA A 136 17.56 -3.61 -1.80
N THR A 137 16.60 -2.67 -1.77
CA THR A 137 15.28 -2.81 -2.40
C THR A 137 15.21 -2.22 -3.81
N GLY A 138 16.06 -1.26 -4.15
CA GLY A 138 15.97 -0.50 -5.40
C GLY A 138 14.88 0.59 -5.39
N TRP A 139 14.37 0.93 -4.21
CA TRP A 139 13.30 1.91 -4.04
C TRP A 139 13.84 3.29 -3.62
N SER A 140 13.08 4.34 -3.91
CA SER A 140 13.36 5.70 -3.45
C SER A 140 12.59 6.04 -2.17
N CYS A 141 12.87 7.21 -1.58
CA CYS A 141 12.15 7.67 -0.39
C CYS A 141 11.65 9.11 -0.54
N LEU A 142 10.39 9.33 -0.19
CA LEU A 142 9.83 10.64 0.10
C LEU A 142 9.86 10.87 1.61
N TYR A 143 10.79 11.71 2.06
CA TYR A 143 11.08 11.92 3.48
C TYR A 143 10.36 13.16 4.04
N GLY A 144 9.59 12.99 5.11
CA GLY A 144 8.90 14.09 5.80
C GLY A 144 9.72 14.67 6.96
N LEU A 145 9.90 15.99 6.95
CA LEU A 145 10.56 16.73 8.05
C LEU A 145 9.55 17.10 9.15
N ASN A 146 10.05 17.29 10.37
CA ASN A 146 9.22 17.77 11.47
C ASN A 146 9.10 19.29 11.33
N MET A 147 7.97 19.78 10.84
CA MET A 147 7.75 21.22 10.69
C MET A 147 6.90 21.83 11.81
N ALA A 148 6.37 21.03 12.73
CA ALA A 148 5.50 21.53 13.79
C ALA A 148 6.28 21.89 15.06
N HIS A 149 7.31 21.10 15.40
CA HIS A 149 8.01 21.19 16.69
C HIS A 149 9.53 21.35 16.57
N ALA A 150 10.12 21.08 15.40
CA ALA A 150 11.54 21.37 15.19
C ALA A 150 11.75 22.83 14.78
N THR A 151 12.91 23.39 15.09
CA THR A 151 13.30 24.69 14.52
C THR A 151 13.67 24.53 13.05
N PRO A 152 13.61 25.62 12.24
CA PRO A 152 14.08 25.58 10.85
C PRO A 152 15.51 25.05 10.71
N GLU A 153 16.41 25.40 11.64
CA GLU A 153 17.80 24.96 11.64
C GLU A 153 17.92 23.47 11.96
N GLU A 154 17.07 22.94 12.86
CA GLU A 154 17.00 21.50 13.14
C GLU A 154 16.51 20.72 11.92
N ALA A 155 15.43 21.17 11.30
CA ALA A 155 14.89 20.55 10.09
C ALA A 155 15.87 20.63 8.91
N ALA A 156 16.62 21.74 8.79
CA ALA A 156 17.66 21.88 7.77
C ALA A 156 18.85 20.93 8.00
N ARG A 157 19.32 20.80 9.26
CA ARG A 157 20.36 19.82 9.60
C ARG A 157 19.92 18.40 9.32
N GLU A 158 18.69 18.05 9.70
CA GLU A 158 18.11 16.74 9.39
C GLU A 158 18.05 16.51 7.88
N ALA A 159 17.59 17.50 7.11
CA ALA A 159 17.52 17.41 5.65
C ALA A 159 18.89 17.23 5.01
N GLU A 160 19.94 17.88 5.53
CA GLU A 160 21.31 17.69 5.07
C GLU A 160 21.76 16.24 5.30
N ASP A 161 21.54 15.69 6.49
CA ASP A 161 21.96 14.33 6.83
C ASP A 161 21.13 13.24 6.11
N VAL A 162 19.89 13.51 5.70
CA VAL A 162 19.09 12.62 4.85
C VAL A 162 19.67 12.50 3.43
N GLN A 163 20.39 13.51 2.94
CA GLN A 163 20.94 13.55 1.59
C GLN A 163 22.38 12.97 1.48
N ARG A 164 23.00 12.64 2.62
CA ARG A 164 24.35 12.06 2.69
C ARG A 164 24.33 10.54 2.48
#